data_AF-A0A3S1PHP4-F1
#
_entry.id   AF-A0A3S1PHP4-F1
#
_cell.length_a   1.000
_cell.length_b   1.000
_cell.length_c   1.000
_cell.angle_alpha   90.00
_cell.angle_beta   90.00
_cell.angle_gamma   90.00
#
_symmetry.space_group_name_H-M   'P 1'
#
loop_
_entity.id
_entity.type
_entity.pdbx_description
1 polymer ?
#
loop_
_entity_poly.entity_id
_entity_poly.type
_entity_poly.pdbx_seq_one_letter_code
_entity_poly.pdbx_strand_id
1 'polypeptide(L)'
;VVSYVVAFALVHMRPAARRVALFMVMVPFWVSVLVRAFAWITILRRNGVLNSALVGSGAIAEPLELVYNQFGVIVGMVHYMMPFAILLLYANLSEIDPRIIQAARSLGARPVTIFTRVWLPLSLPGLAIASLFIVIFSLGFLVTPAILGAGRVLMVGEYISVQISSTLRWGVATALSTTLLLVVGLLVAVAARSPALRAAFEGGRR
;
A
#
# COMPACT_ATOMS: atom_id res chain seq x y z
N VAL A 1 1.25 -7.06 1.08
CA VAL A 1 2.14 -8.21 0.76
C VAL A 1 3.33 -7.80 -0.08
N VAL A 2 3.16 -7.27 -1.29
CA VAL A 2 4.29 -6.89 -2.16
C VAL A 2 5.27 -5.93 -1.47
N SER A 3 4.77 -4.89 -0.80
CA SER A 3 5.60 -3.96 -0.01
C SER A 3 6.39 -4.63 1.11
N TYR A 4 5.85 -5.70 1.71
CA TYR A 4 6.56 -6.47 2.75
C TYR A 4 7.72 -7.26 2.17
N VAL A 5 7.52 -7.90 1.00
CA VAL A 5 8.61 -8.60 0.31
C VAL A 5 9.74 -7.65 -0.06
N VAL A 6 9.40 -6.46 -0.57
CA VAL A 6 10.40 -5.43 -0.91
C VAL A 6 11.11 -4.92 0.35
N ALA A 7 10.38 -4.62 1.42
CA ALA A 7 10.97 -4.17 2.69
C ALA A 7 11.86 -5.24 3.33
N PHE A 8 11.44 -6.50 3.28
CA PHE A 8 12.24 -7.65 3.72
C PHE A 8 13.55 -7.74 2.94
N ALA A 9 13.50 -7.60 1.61
CA ALA A 9 14.70 -7.59 0.77
C ALA A 9 15.62 -6.41 1.12
N LEU A 10 15.07 -5.20 1.30
CA LEU A 10 15.82 -4.00 1.65
C LEU A 10 16.64 -4.14 2.94
N VAL A 11 16.08 -4.77 3.98
CA VAL A 11 16.79 -4.97 5.26
C VAL A 11 17.99 -5.92 5.11
N HIS A 12 17.93 -6.87 4.19
CA HIS A 12 18.98 -7.86 3.95
C HIS A 12 19.98 -7.45 2.85
N MET A 13 19.75 -6.34 2.15
CA MET A 13 20.64 -5.84 1.10
C MET A 13 21.93 -5.23 1.67
N ARG A 14 23.00 -5.27 0.86
CA ARG A 14 24.24 -4.54 1.13
C ARG A 14 23.97 -3.02 1.25
N PRO A 15 24.71 -2.27 2.09
CA PRO A 15 24.43 -0.85 2.34
C PRO A 15 24.36 0.02 1.07
N ALA A 16 25.24 -0.21 0.10
CA ALA A 16 25.23 0.53 -1.17
C ALA A 16 23.97 0.24 -2.00
N ALA A 17 23.64 -1.04 -2.21
CA ALA A 17 22.44 -1.46 -2.94
C ALA A 17 21.16 -0.98 -2.25
N ARG A 18 21.12 -1.03 -0.92
CA ARG A 18 20.00 -0.54 -0.11
C ARG A 18 19.75 0.95 -0.30
N ARG A 19 20.80 1.78 -0.33
CA ARG A 19 20.67 3.23 -0.60
C ARG A 19 20.06 3.50 -1.98
N VAL A 20 20.52 2.80 -3.01
CA VAL A 20 19.99 2.93 -4.38
C VAL A 20 18.54 2.47 -4.44
N ALA A 21 18.20 1.34 -3.82
CA ALA A 21 16.84 0.82 -3.82
C ALA A 21 15.87 1.73 -3.04
N LEU A 22 16.28 2.27 -1.88
CA LEU A 22 15.49 3.27 -1.16
C LEU A 22 15.29 4.54 -1.99
N PHE A 23 16.32 5.01 -2.69
CA PHE A 23 16.19 6.13 -3.61
C PHE A 23 15.15 5.85 -4.71
N MET A 24 15.19 4.66 -5.34
CA MET A 24 14.20 4.23 -6.33
C MET A 24 12.76 4.19 -5.77
N VAL A 25 12.59 3.77 -4.52
CA VAL A 25 11.29 3.80 -3.82
C VAL A 25 10.79 5.22 -3.61
N MET A 26 11.70 6.19 -3.45
CA MET A 26 11.34 7.60 -3.28
C MET A 26 10.97 8.31 -4.59
N VAL A 27 11.50 7.87 -5.74
CA VAL A 27 11.20 8.42 -7.08
C VAL A 27 9.70 8.72 -7.30
N PRO A 28 8.74 7.80 -7.05
CA PRO A 28 7.32 8.06 -7.29
C PRO A 28 6.69 9.16 -6.43
N PHE A 29 7.36 9.64 -5.37
CA PHE A 29 6.90 10.78 -4.58
C PHE A 29 7.19 12.13 -5.26
N TRP A 30 8.22 12.19 -6.10
CA TRP A 30 8.58 13.40 -6.85
C TRP A 30 7.71 13.61 -8.08
N VAL A 31 7.07 12.54 -8.56
CA VAL A 31 6.17 12.60 -9.72
C VAL A 31 4.76 12.94 -9.26
N SER A 32 4.17 13.96 -9.87
CA SER A 32 2.79 14.37 -9.62
C SER A 32 1.81 13.19 -9.73
N VAL A 33 0.81 13.20 -8.85
CA VAL A 33 -0.28 12.21 -8.86
C VAL A 33 -0.97 12.20 -10.23
N LEU A 34 -1.17 13.33 -10.89
CA LEU A 34 -1.82 13.37 -12.20
C LEU A 34 -1.01 12.66 -13.27
N VAL A 35 0.30 12.92 -13.33
CA VAL A 35 1.21 12.30 -14.31
C VAL A 35 1.22 10.78 -14.14
N ARG A 36 1.31 10.31 -12.91
CA ARG A 36 1.26 8.87 -12.59
C ARG A 36 -0.08 8.24 -12.99
N ALA A 37 -1.20 8.95 -12.79
CA ALA A 37 -2.51 8.46 -13.16
C ALA A 37 -2.67 8.33 -14.68
N PHE A 38 -2.23 9.33 -15.45
CA PHE A 38 -2.24 9.27 -16.92
C PHE A 38 -1.27 8.21 -17.45
N ALA A 39 -0.09 8.04 -16.84
CA ALA A 39 0.83 6.97 -17.20
C ALA A 39 0.16 5.59 -17.05
N TRP A 40 -0.53 5.34 -15.93
CA TRP A 40 -1.28 4.09 -15.73
C TRP A 40 -2.43 3.93 -16.73
N ILE A 41 -3.17 4.99 -17.06
CA ILE A 41 -4.18 4.93 -18.12
C ILE A 41 -3.56 4.47 -19.44
N THR A 42 -2.43 5.06 -19.84
CA THR A 42 -1.75 4.70 -21.09
C THR A 42 -1.25 3.26 -21.09
N ILE A 43 -0.74 2.78 -19.96
CA ILE A 43 -0.23 1.41 -19.82
C ILE A 43 -1.37 0.38 -19.85
N LEU A 44 -2.48 0.65 -19.14
CA LEU A 44 -3.61 -0.28 -18.96
C LEU A 44 -4.68 -0.19 -20.05
N ARG A 45 -4.56 0.77 -20.98
CA ARG A 45 -5.49 0.89 -22.10
C ARG A 45 -5.49 -0.38 -22.95
N ARG A 46 -6.58 -0.60 -23.69
CA ARG A 46 -6.73 -1.71 -24.65
C ARG A 46 -5.54 -1.84 -25.63
N ASN A 47 -5.08 -0.71 -26.16
CA ASN A 47 -3.91 -0.62 -27.05
C ASN A 47 -2.63 -0.18 -26.29
N GLY A 48 -2.61 -0.37 -24.98
CA GLY A 48 -1.50 0.02 -24.11
C GLY A 48 -0.33 -0.97 -24.16
N VAL A 49 0.77 -0.60 -23.51
CA VAL A 49 2.00 -1.41 -23.46
C VAL A 49 1.73 -2.79 -22.85
N LEU A 50 0.91 -2.86 -21.79
CA LEU A 50 0.63 -4.12 -21.10
C LEU A 50 -0.14 -5.10 -21.99
N ASN A 51 -1.25 -4.66 -22.58
CA ASN A 51 -2.05 -5.51 -23.47
C ASN A 51 -1.25 -5.92 -24.71
N SER A 52 -0.47 -5.00 -25.30
CA SER A 52 0.36 -5.31 -26.47
C SER A 52 1.44 -6.36 -26.15
N ALA A 53 2.06 -6.29 -24.97
CA ALA A 53 3.02 -7.30 -24.52
C ALA A 53 2.35 -8.66 -24.22
N LEU A 54 1.15 -8.67 -23.65
CA LEU A 54 0.42 -9.90 -23.35
C LEU A 54 -0.08 -10.60 -24.62
N VAL A 55 -0.59 -9.86 -25.60
CA VAL A 55 -0.97 -10.39 -26.91
C VAL A 55 0.27 -10.85 -27.68
N GLY A 56 1.34 -10.04 -27.69
CA GLY A 56 2.59 -10.36 -28.38
C GLY A 56 3.32 -11.58 -27.82
N SER A 57 3.15 -11.90 -26.53
CA SER A 57 3.68 -13.12 -25.91
C SER A 57 2.78 -14.35 -26.09
N GLY A 58 1.61 -14.20 -26.71
CA GLY A 58 0.63 -15.27 -26.89
C GLY A 58 -0.12 -15.67 -25.61
N ALA A 59 0.02 -14.92 -24.52
CA ALA A 59 -0.64 -15.21 -23.25
C ALA A 59 -2.15 -14.95 -23.29
N ILE A 60 -2.61 -14.02 -24.14
CA ILE A 60 -4.03 -13.70 -24.35
C ILE A 60 -4.32 -13.54 -25.85
N ALA A 61 -5.51 -13.97 -26.29
CA ALA A 61 -5.95 -13.85 -27.68
C ALA A 61 -6.52 -12.45 -28.01
N GLU A 62 -7.16 -11.79 -27.04
CA GLU A 62 -7.76 -10.47 -27.21
C GLU A 62 -7.35 -9.51 -26.09
N PRO A 63 -7.24 -8.20 -26.38
CA PRO A 63 -6.92 -7.20 -25.37
C PRO A 63 -7.96 -7.11 -24.25
N LEU A 64 -7.49 -7.07 -23.00
CA LEU A 64 -8.33 -6.96 -21.81
C LEU A 64 -8.70 -5.50 -21.51
N GLU A 65 -9.89 -5.30 -20.97
CA GLU A 65 -10.30 -4.02 -20.39
C GLU A 65 -9.71 -3.89 -18.98
N LEU A 66 -8.57 -3.22 -18.85
CA LEU A 66 -7.85 -3.09 -17.57
C LEU A 66 -7.92 -1.67 -16.97
N VAL A 67 -8.57 -0.73 -17.67
CA VAL A 67 -8.72 0.67 -17.28
C VAL A 67 -10.19 1.08 -17.30
N TYR A 68 -10.57 2.12 -16.54
CA TYR A 68 -11.96 2.60 -16.39
C TYR A 68 -12.88 1.57 -15.74
N ASN A 69 -12.33 0.76 -14.85
CA ASN A 69 -13.03 -0.23 -14.05
C ASN A 69 -12.36 -0.37 -12.68
N GLN A 70 -12.92 -1.23 -11.84
CA GLN A 70 -12.46 -1.39 -10.46
C GLN A 70 -11.03 -1.93 -10.39
N PHE A 71 -10.64 -2.80 -11.32
CA PHE A 71 -9.30 -3.35 -11.37
C PHE A 71 -8.25 -2.26 -11.61
N GLY A 72 -8.44 -1.41 -12.62
CA GLY A 72 -7.53 -0.30 -12.91
C GLY A 72 -7.38 0.65 -11.71
N VAL A 73 -8.48 1.00 -11.06
CA VAL A 73 -8.46 1.83 -9.85
C VAL A 73 -7.64 1.18 -8.72
N ILE A 74 -7.87 -0.11 -8.44
CA ILE A 74 -7.14 -0.86 -7.41
C ILE A 74 -5.64 -0.90 -7.73
N VAL A 75 -5.26 -1.21 -8.98
CA VAL A 75 -3.85 -1.26 -9.41
C VAL A 75 -3.17 0.09 -9.18
N GLY A 76 -3.83 1.18 -9.58
CA GLY A 76 -3.35 2.53 -9.31
C GLY A 76 -3.15 2.74 -7.82
N MET A 77 -4.20 2.59 -7.01
CA MET A 77 -4.15 2.81 -5.55
C MET A 77 -3.05 1.99 -4.86
N VAL A 78 -2.90 0.71 -5.21
CA VAL A 78 -1.83 -0.16 -4.69
C VAL A 78 -0.46 0.40 -5.04
N HIS A 79 -0.26 0.82 -6.29
CA HIS A 79 1.01 1.44 -6.71
C HIS A 79 1.28 2.78 -6.02
N TYR A 80 0.25 3.58 -5.71
CA TYR A 80 0.42 4.82 -4.93
C TYR A 80 0.82 4.54 -3.48
N MET A 81 0.21 3.54 -2.85
CA MET A 81 0.46 3.22 -1.44
C MET A 81 1.72 2.38 -1.24
N MET A 82 2.17 1.64 -2.25
CA MET A 82 3.33 0.77 -2.17
C MET A 82 4.60 1.45 -1.63
N PRO A 83 5.04 2.61 -2.15
CA PRO A 83 6.25 3.28 -1.66
C PRO A 83 6.15 3.67 -0.18
N PHE A 84 5.00 4.20 0.23
CA PHE A 84 4.75 4.60 1.61
C PHE A 84 4.75 3.38 2.55
N ALA A 85 4.09 2.30 2.14
CA ALA A 85 4.08 1.04 2.85
C ALA A 85 5.49 0.44 3.01
N ILE A 86 6.32 0.51 1.96
CA ILE A 86 7.71 0.03 2.00
C ILE A 86 8.50 0.82 3.03
N LEU A 87 8.38 2.15 3.07
CA LEU A 87 9.11 2.99 4.02
C LEU A 87 8.70 2.72 5.46
N LEU A 88 7.39 2.61 5.74
CA LEU A 88 6.89 2.28 7.08
C LEU A 88 7.37 0.90 7.54
N LEU A 89 7.29 -0.10 6.66
CA LEU A 89 7.76 -1.45 6.96
C LEU A 89 9.27 -1.49 7.14
N TYR A 90 10.04 -0.82 6.28
CA TYR A 90 11.50 -0.79 6.37
C TYR A 90 11.98 -0.17 7.68
N ALA A 91 11.37 0.95 8.11
CA ALA A 91 11.70 1.59 9.37
C ALA A 91 11.59 0.60 10.55
N ASN A 92 10.46 -0.10 10.68
CA ASN A 92 10.27 -1.07 11.75
C ASN A 92 11.12 -2.34 11.59
N LEU A 93 11.20 -2.91 10.39
CA LEU A 93 11.97 -4.13 10.14
C LEU A 93 13.48 -3.93 10.37
N SER A 94 13.97 -2.69 10.19
CA SER A 94 15.39 -2.35 10.41
C SER A 94 15.81 -2.33 11.88
N GLU A 95 14.84 -2.27 12.80
CA GLU A 95 15.07 -2.30 14.25
C GLU A 95 15.24 -3.74 14.79
N ILE A 96 14.90 -4.76 14.00
CA ILE A 96 15.01 -6.16 14.42
C ILE A 96 16.49 -6.54 14.57
N ASP A 97 16.92 -6.87 15.78
CA ASP A 97 18.31 -7.27 16.06
C ASP A 97 18.71 -8.53 15.26
N PRO A 98 19.73 -8.43 14.37
CA PRO A 98 20.24 -9.58 13.62
C PRO A 98 20.72 -10.74 14.50
N ARG A 99 21.10 -10.48 15.76
CA ARG A 99 21.57 -11.50 16.71
C ARG A 99 20.49 -12.53 17.05
N ILE A 100 19.22 -12.13 17.08
CA ILE A 100 18.09 -13.04 17.34
C ILE A 100 18.02 -14.11 16.24
N ILE A 101 18.25 -13.69 15.00
CA ILE A 101 18.24 -14.57 13.83
C ILE A 101 19.45 -15.50 13.85
N GLN A 102 20.62 -14.99 14.25
CA GLN A 102 21.84 -15.79 14.39
C GLN A 102 21.69 -16.86 15.48
N ALA A 103 21.12 -16.50 16.64
CA ALA A 103 20.85 -17.44 17.73
C ALA A 103 19.91 -18.57 17.30
N ALA A 104 18.83 -18.25 16.57
CA ALA A 104 17.93 -19.26 16.04
C ALA A 104 18.64 -20.22 15.07
N ARG A 105 19.56 -19.73 14.22
CA ARG A 105 20.37 -20.59 13.34
C ARG A 105 21.32 -21.48 14.13
N SER A 106 21.98 -20.96 15.17
CA SER A 106 22.88 -21.75 16.02
C SER A 106 22.18 -22.90 16.76
N LEU A 107 20.88 -22.77 17.02
CA LEU A 107 20.04 -23.83 17.58
C LEU A 107 19.54 -24.85 16.53
N GLY A 108 20.00 -24.77 15.29
CA GLY A 108 19.63 -25.69 14.21
C GLY A 108 18.28 -25.41 13.56
N ALA A 109 17.69 -24.22 13.77
CA ALA A 109 16.42 -23.89 13.14
C ALA A 109 16.57 -23.74 11.61
N ARG A 110 15.64 -24.32 10.85
CA ARG A 110 15.59 -24.20 9.40
C ARG A 110 15.15 -22.78 8.98
N PRO A 111 15.53 -22.28 7.78
CA PRO A 111 15.17 -20.94 7.31
C PRO A 111 13.66 -20.64 7.36
N VAL A 112 12.82 -21.61 7.00
CA VAL A 112 11.36 -21.47 7.06
C VAL A 112 10.89 -21.28 8.50
N THR A 113 11.43 -22.08 9.43
CA THR A 113 11.11 -21.97 10.87
C THR A 113 11.52 -20.62 11.43
N ILE A 114 12.71 -20.14 11.06
CA ILE A 114 13.20 -18.81 11.46
C ILE A 114 12.25 -17.73 10.94
N PHE A 115 11.85 -17.81 9.67
CA PHE A 115 10.92 -16.84 9.11
C PHE A 115 9.57 -16.84 9.83
N THR A 116 8.92 -18.01 9.97
CA THR A 116 7.56 -18.08 10.51
C THR A 116 7.46 -17.91 12.02
N ARG A 117 8.45 -18.38 12.78
CA ARG A 117 8.40 -18.37 14.26
C ARG A 117 9.17 -17.22 14.90
N VAL A 118 10.13 -16.61 14.20
CA VAL A 118 10.97 -15.55 14.76
C VAL A 118 10.70 -14.24 14.02
N TRP A 119 10.98 -14.20 12.72
CA TRP A 119 10.90 -12.97 11.95
C TRP A 119 9.47 -12.44 11.80
N LEU A 120 8.53 -13.28 11.37
CA LEU A 120 7.15 -12.88 11.11
C LEU A 120 6.48 -12.30 12.37
N PRO A 121 6.52 -12.95 13.55
CA PRO A 121 5.98 -12.38 14.79
C PRO A 121 6.62 -11.05 15.18
N LEU A 122 7.94 -10.92 15.04
CA LEU A 122 8.67 -9.66 15.31
C LEU A 122 8.28 -8.54 14.33
N SER A 123 7.88 -8.89 13.11
CA SER A 123 7.41 -7.92 12.10
C SER A 123 5.92 -7.56 12.20
N LEU A 124 5.12 -8.29 12.99
CA LEU A 124 3.68 -8.04 13.13
C LEU A 124 3.35 -6.61 13.61
N PRO A 125 4.06 -6.04 14.60
CA PRO A 125 3.85 -4.66 15.04
C PRO A 125 3.97 -3.65 13.89
N GLY A 126 5.04 -3.74 13.10
CA GLY A 126 5.25 -2.89 11.93
C GLY A 126 4.23 -3.13 10.81
N LEU A 127 3.87 -4.39 10.56
CA LEU A 127 2.83 -4.73 9.58
C LEU A 127 1.48 -4.15 9.99
N ALA A 128 1.14 -4.20 11.27
CA ALA A 128 -0.10 -3.67 11.81
C ALA A 128 -0.15 -2.15 11.64
N ILE A 129 0.90 -1.41 12.01
CA ILE A 129 1.01 0.04 11.77
C ILE A 129 0.88 0.35 10.28
N ALA A 130 1.69 -0.28 9.42
CA ALA A 130 1.69 0.00 7.99
C ALA A 130 0.31 -0.27 7.37
N SER A 131 -0.33 -1.39 7.73
CA SER A 131 -1.67 -1.73 7.24
C SER A 131 -2.72 -0.72 7.68
N LEU A 132 -2.69 -0.27 8.93
CA LEU A 132 -3.60 0.75 9.47
C LEU A 132 -3.48 2.05 8.66
N PHE A 133 -2.26 2.54 8.48
CA PHE A 133 -2.02 3.76 7.71
C PHE A 133 -2.52 3.63 6.26
N ILE A 134 -2.21 2.52 5.58
CA ILE A 134 -2.64 2.30 4.20
C ILE A 134 -4.17 2.29 4.09
N VAL A 135 -4.87 1.65 5.04
CA VAL A 135 -6.34 1.63 5.05
C VAL A 135 -6.91 3.03 5.22
N ILE A 136 -6.40 3.80 6.19
CA ILE A 136 -6.84 5.17 6.46
C ILE A 136 -6.64 6.05 5.22
N PHE A 137 -5.44 6.02 4.62
CA PHE A 137 -5.15 6.80 3.42
C PHE A 137 -6.00 6.36 2.23
N SER A 138 -6.19 5.06 2.03
CA SER A 138 -6.97 4.53 0.90
C SER A 138 -8.45 4.93 0.95
N LEU A 139 -9.03 5.07 2.14
CA LEU A 139 -10.42 5.54 2.29
C LEU A 139 -10.60 7.01 1.87
N GLY A 140 -9.55 7.83 2.02
CA GLY A 140 -9.52 9.23 1.61
C GLY A 140 -9.11 9.49 0.16
N PHE A 141 -8.87 8.44 -0.64
CA PHE A 141 -8.41 8.61 -2.01
C PHE A 141 -9.52 9.17 -2.93
N LEU A 142 -9.24 10.32 -3.54
CA LEU A 142 -10.15 11.02 -4.45
C LEU A 142 -9.64 11.06 -5.89
N VAL A 143 -8.39 11.48 -6.08
CA VAL A 143 -7.85 11.80 -7.41
C VAL A 143 -7.65 10.56 -8.27
N THR A 144 -6.99 9.52 -7.74
CA THR A 144 -6.69 8.30 -8.51
C THR A 144 -7.96 7.55 -8.94
N PRO A 145 -8.97 7.33 -8.07
CA PRO A 145 -10.22 6.70 -8.48
C PRO A 145 -10.97 7.51 -9.54
N ALA A 146 -11.05 8.83 -9.38
CA ALA A 146 -11.72 9.70 -10.35
C ALA A 146 -11.11 9.58 -11.76
N ILE A 147 -9.78 9.51 -11.84
CA ILE A 147 -9.07 9.44 -13.12
C ILE A 147 -9.08 8.02 -13.71
N LEU A 148 -8.70 6.99 -12.92
CA LEU A 148 -8.57 5.62 -13.43
C LEU A 148 -9.92 4.91 -13.56
N GLY A 149 -10.92 5.32 -12.79
CA GLY A 149 -12.29 4.81 -12.86
C GLY A 149 -13.17 5.57 -13.86
N ALA A 150 -12.75 6.75 -14.31
CA ALA A 150 -13.51 7.63 -15.22
C ALA A 150 -14.98 7.79 -14.81
N GLY A 151 -15.24 7.95 -13.51
CA GLY A 151 -16.59 8.08 -12.95
C GLY A 151 -17.45 6.81 -12.95
N ARG A 152 -16.97 5.68 -13.50
CA ARG A 152 -17.67 4.39 -13.47
C ARG A 152 -17.50 3.66 -12.14
N VAL A 153 -16.43 3.97 -11.41
CA VAL A 153 -16.13 3.40 -10.10
C VAL A 153 -15.86 4.54 -9.14
N LEU A 154 -16.85 4.82 -8.30
CA LEU A 154 -16.78 5.85 -7.29
C LEU A 154 -16.30 5.24 -5.97
N MET A 155 -15.13 5.68 -5.50
CA MET A 155 -14.66 5.37 -4.15
C MET A 155 -15.28 6.34 -3.14
N VAL A 156 -15.25 5.98 -1.85
CA VAL A 156 -15.93 6.73 -0.79
C VAL A 156 -15.51 8.21 -0.77
N GLY A 157 -14.21 8.51 -0.79
CA GLY A 157 -13.71 9.88 -0.80
C GLY A 157 -14.14 10.68 -2.03
N GLU A 158 -14.10 10.07 -3.21
CA GLU A 158 -14.59 10.68 -4.45
C GLU A 158 -16.10 10.96 -4.39
N TYR A 159 -16.89 10.00 -3.93
CA TYR A 159 -18.34 10.13 -3.83
C TYR A 159 -18.76 11.29 -2.93
N ILE A 160 -18.11 11.44 -1.77
CA ILE A 160 -18.34 12.58 -0.87
C ILE A 160 -18.07 13.91 -1.61
N SER A 161 -16.96 14.00 -2.34
CA SER A 161 -16.63 15.21 -3.09
C SER A 161 -17.62 15.51 -4.21
N VAL A 162 -18.11 14.51 -4.91
CA VAL A 162 -19.15 14.68 -5.94
C VAL A 162 -20.44 15.23 -5.33
N GLN A 163 -20.79 14.80 -4.11
CA GLN A 163 -21.98 15.35 -3.42
C GLN A 163 -21.85 16.85 -3.13
N ILE A 164 -20.65 17.33 -2.78
CA ILE A 164 -20.36 18.74 -2.52
C ILE A 164 -20.29 19.55 -3.82
N SER A 165 -19.44 19.11 -4.76
CA SER A 165 -19.02 19.93 -5.91
C SER A 165 -19.97 19.84 -7.10
N SER A 166 -20.64 18.71 -7.29
CA SER A 166 -21.48 18.48 -8.48
C SER A 166 -22.97 18.55 -8.15
N THR A 167 -23.39 17.99 -7.00
CA THR A 167 -24.82 17.98 -6.63
C THR A 167 -25.23 19.08 -5.65
N LEU A 168 -24.27 19.83 -5.08
CA LEU A 168 -24.51 20.88 -4.08
C LEU A 168 -25.31 20.39 -2.86
N ARG A 169 -25.26 19.09 -2.55
CA ARG A 169 -25.96 18.45 -1.42
C ARG A 169 -25.07 18.40 -0.19
N TRP A 170 -24.75 19.57 0.35
CA TRP A 170 -23.86 19.73 1.49
C TRP A 170 -24.31 18.91 2.71
N GLY A 171 -25.61 18.82 2.99
CA GLY A 171 -26.14 18.03 4.11
C GLY A 171 -25.88 16.52 4.00
N VAL A 172 -25.89 15.96 2.79
CA VAL A 172 -25.56 14.54 2.57
C VAL A 172 -24.05 14.33 2.65
N ALA A 173 -23.28 15.26 2.09
CA ALA A 173 -21.83 15.20 2.15
C ALA A 173 -21.29 15.28 3.59
N THR A 174 -21.87 16.13 4.44
CA THR A 174 -21.50 16.22 5.86
C THR A 174 -21.87 14.93 6.59
N ALA A 175 -23.08 14.40 6.38
CA ALA A 175 -23.50 13.13 6.97
C ALA A 175 -22.53 11.98 6.60
N LEU A 176 -22.19 11.83 5.31
CA LEU A 176 -21.26 10.82 4.84
C LEU A 176 -19.84 11.02 5.40
N SER A 177 -19.36 12.26 5.46
CA SER A 177 -18.05 12.59 6.03
C SER A 177 -17.98 12.26 7.51
N THR A 178 -19.02 12.58 8.28
CA THR A 178 -19.11 12.24 9.71
C THR A 178 -19.19 10.72 9.91
N THR A 179 -19.98 10.00 9.10
CA THR A 179 -20.02 8.53 9.15
C THR A 179 -18.65 7.93 8.85
N LEU A 180 -17.95 8.42 7.81
CA LEU A 180 -16.61 7.96 7.47
C LEU A 180 -15.63 8.23 8.62
N LEU A 181 -15.69 9.40 9.23
CA LEU A 181 -14.88 9.75 10.39
C LEU A 181 -15.12 8.79 11.57
N LEU A 182 -16.38 8.46 11.87
CA LEU A 182 -16.73 7.51 12.93
C LEU A 182 -16.21 6.11 12.62
N VAL A 183 -16.32 5.64 11.37
CA VAL A 183 -15.82 4.34 10.95
C VAL A 183 -14.29 4.28 11.07
N VAL A 184 -13.59 5.31 10.58
CA VAL A 184 -12.13 5.41 10.70
C VAL A 184 -11.70 5.49 12.17
N GLY A 185 -12.40 6.28 12.98
CA GLY A 185 -12.16 6.41 14.42
C GLY A 185 -12.35 5.08 15.15
N LEU A 186 -13.41 4.33 14.82
CA LEU A 186 -13.65 2.99 15.37
C LEU A 186 -12.54 2.02 14.95
N LEU A 187 -12.13 2.05 13.68
CA LEU A 187 -11.05 1.20 13.17
C LEU A 187 -9.74 1.48 13.91
N VAL A 188 -9.39 2.75 14.11
CA VAL A 188 -8.23 3.16 14.91
C VAL A 188 -8.37 2.72 16.37
N ALA A 189 -9.54 2.88 16.98
CA ALA A 189 -9.78 2.47 18.37
C ALA A 189 -9.64 0.96 18.56
N VAL A 190 -10.15 0.16 17.61
CA VAL A 190 -9.98 -1.30 17.60
C VAL A 190 -8.52 -1.67 17.38
N ALA A 191 -7.84 -1.03 16.42
CA ALA A 191 -6.43 -1.25 16.15
C ALA A 191 -5.54 -0.91 17.38
N ALA A 192 -5.83 0.19 18.08
CA ALA A 192 -5.13 0.60 19.30
C ALA A 192 -5.32 -0.37 20.48
N ARG A 193 -6.37 -1.20 20.46
CA ARG A 193 -6.55 -2.29 21.45
C ARG A 193 -5.70 -3.52 21.13
N SER A 194 -5.19 -3.66 19.90
CA SER A 194 -4.37 -4.81 19.54
C SER A 194 -3.01 -4.76 20.25
N PRO A 195 -2.54 -5.88 20.86
CA PRO A 195 -1.25 -5.93 21.52
C PRO A 195 -0.09 -5.70 20.54
N ALA A 196 -0.26 -6.06 19.27
CA ALA A 196 0.75 -5.82 18.23
C ALA A 196 1.00 -4.32 17.99
N LEU A 197 -0.04 -3.48 17.92
CA LEU A 197 0.15 -2.02 17.78
C LEU A 197 0.69 -1.40 19.07
N ARG A 198 0.27 -1.87 20.25
CA ARG A 198 0.83 -1.38 21.52
C ARG A 198 2.33 -1.65 21.60
N ALA A 199 2.75 -2.87 21.29
CA ALA A 199 4.15 -3.23 21.19
C ALA A 199 4.91 -2.38 20.16
N ALA A 200 4.26 -1.99 19.05
CA ALA A 200 4.85 -1.12 18.04
C ALA A 200 5.11 0.31 18.55
N PHE A 201 4.20 0.87 19.36
CA PHE A 201 4.37 2.20 19.95
C PHE A 201 5.28 2.20 21.20
N GLU A 202 5.34 1.09 21.94
CA GLU A 202 6.18 0.93 23.13
C GLU A 202 7.62 0.49 22.82
N GLY A 203 7.84 -0.20 21.69
CA GLY A 203 9.13 -0.74 21.26
C GLY A 203 10.23 0.31 21.01
N GLY A 204 9.86 1.59 20.84
CA GLY A 204 10.82 2.70 20.73
C GLY A 204 11.34 3.24 22.08
N ARG A 205 10.98 2.64 23.22
CA ARG A 205 11.36 3.10 24.57
C ARG A 205 12.35 2.18 25.32
N ARG A 206 13.04 1.26 24.64
CA ARG A 206 14.03 0.37 25.28
C ARG A 206 15.39 0.42 24.61
#